data_AF-A0A3M9N7P1-F1
#
_entry.id   AF-A0A3M9N7P1-F1
#
_cell.length_a   1.000
_cell.length_b   1.000
_cell.length_c   1.000
_cell.angle_alpha   90.00
_cell.angle_beta   90.00
_cell.angle_gamma   90.00
#
_symmetry.space_group_name_H-M   'P 1'
#
loop_
_entity.id
_entity.type
_entity.pdbx_description
1 polymer ?
#
loop_
_entity_poly.entity_id
_entity_poly.type
_entity_poly.pdbx_seq_one_letter_code
_entity_poly.pdbx_strand_id
1 'polypeptide(L)'
;MLLLNYNTKEKMQCDPKIKDCCVKEKQPPETNTAGDCCYDGWIIEFKNFDSRFKKADNTVNYITKRLEHLGTQRDMWKSWKDELDKVCDFTKKICRQLEIVLHHTSRISRNEWLTKRAINLLFCMIRDFYMQIDLLKKKYDHLVNCIKCLNNPGLVPGQGVMALVEDYGKKTIIVLQTRDTLLEAVITSISMVNNINKNLGHHGHQFGLTTVLQEWKRVFNCEGKNEEENDDRRRNEFGREDFYKQDREQEFEDTGLEPDLRFPVCESKYYKKIEGRYQEDSKKYTDLSKWLLEETKERDNLKALRDGLSSVITDPNVDPSKRCATSGTK
;
A
#
# COMPACT_ATOMS: atom_id res chain seq x y z
N MET A 1 -34.85 4.10 10.71
CA MET A 1 -35.86 3.97 11.77
C MET A 1 -37.23 3.91 11.09
N LEU A 2 -37.73 2.71 10.84
CA LEU A 2 -39.12 2.32 10.51
C LEU A 2 -39.11 0.79 10.57
N LEU A 3 -39.37 0.25 11.75
CA LEU A 3 -39.39 -1.18 12.05
C LEU A 3 -40.83 -1.67 11.85
N LEU A 4 -41.08 -2.48 10.82
CA LEU A 4 -42.33 -3.25 10.72
C LEU A 4 -42.11 -4.61 11.40
N ASN A 5 -42.44 -4.64 12.70
CA ASN A 5 -42.64 -5.86 13.47
C ASN A 5 -43.89 -6.58 12.94
N TYR A 6 -43.72 -7.60 12.11
CA TYR A 6 -44.79 -8.57 11.89
C TYR A 6 -44.76 -9.62 12.99
N ASN A 7 -45.60 -9.38 13.99
CA ASN A 7 -45.95 -10.29 15.08
C ASN A 7 -46.66 -11.51 14.46
N THR A 8 -46.08 -12.70 14.57
CA THR A 8 -46.68 -14.00 14.20
C THR A 8 -47.80 -14.46 15.14
N LYS A 9 -48.69 -13.52 15.52
CA LYS A 9 -49.91 -13.77 16.30
C LYS A 9 -51.09 -12.95 15.81
N GLU A 10 -51.13 -12.56 14.54
CA GLU A 10 -52.41 -12.27 13.91
C GLU A 10 -53.13 -13.60 13.71
N LYS A 11 -54.04 -13.90 14.65
CA LYS A 11 -55.16 -14.79 14.38
C LYS A 11 -55.70 -14.37 13.02
N MET A 12 -55.54 -15.24 12.03
CA MET A 12 -56.15 -15.13 10.72
C MET A 12 -57.65 -14.91 10.95
N GLN A 13 -58.08 -13.64 10.96
CA GLN A 13 -59.49 -13.32 10.85
C GLN A 13 -59.82 -13.68 9.42
N CYS A 14 -60.28 -14.92 9.23
CA CYS A 14 -60.86 -15.34 7.97
C CYS A 14 -61.90 -14.29 7.60
N ASP A 15 -61.66 -13.62 6.48
CA ASP A 15 -62.62 -12.77 5.79
C ASP A 15 -63.98 -13.49 5.82
N PRO A 16 -65.09 -12.87 6.27
CA PRO A 16 -66.38 -13.55 6.47
C PRO A 16 -66.87 -14.32 5.24
N LYS A 17 -66.34 -14.03 4.04
CA LYS A 17 -66.60 -14.77 2.80
C LYS A 17 -66.05 -16.20 2.77
N ILE A 18 -64.99 -16.52 3.52
CA ILE A 18 -64.44 -17.89 3.61
C ILE A 18 -65.24 -18.75 4.59
N LYS A 19 -65.89 -18.13 5.59
CA LYS A 19 -66.80 -18.83 6.52
C LYS A 19 -68.16 -19.15 5.90
N ASP A 20 -68.60 -18.38 4.91
CA ASP A 20 -69.87 -18.61 4.20
C ASP A 20 -69.82 -19.78 3.20
N CYS A 21 -68.64 -20.34 2.96
CA CYS A 21 -68.45 -21.41 1.99
C CYS A 21 -69.02 -22.78 2.43
N CYS A 22 -69.31 -22.99 3.72
CA CYS A 22 -69.87 -24.25 4.22
C CYS A 22 -71.13 -24.10 5.10
N VAL A 23 -71.84 -22.96 5.07
CA VAL A 23 -73.06 -22.78 5.87
C VAL A 23 -74.20 -22.20 5.06
N LYS A 24 -74.83 -23.02 4.20
CA LYS A 24 -76.24 -22.83 3.83
C LYS A 24 -76.93 -24.19 3.75
N GLU A 25 -77.57 -24.58 4.85
CA GLU A 25 -78.74 -25.46 4.81
C GLU A 25 -79.84 -24.77 4.00
N LYS A 26 -79.92 -25.03 2.70
CA LYS A 26 -81.14 -24.79 1.94
C LYS A 26 -81.42 -26.03 1.10
N GLN A 27 -82.64 -26.52 1.26
CA GLN A 27 -83.24 -27.59 0.46
C GLN A 27 -82.93 -27.41 -1.03
N PRO A 28 -82.78 -28.52 -1.79
CA PRO A 28 -82.34 -28.44 -3.17
C PRO A 28 -83.41 -27.74 -4.02
N PRO A 29 -83.09 -26.64 -4.73
CA PRO A 29 -83.85 -26.28 -5.90
C PRO A 29 -83.38 -27.16 -7.04
N GLU A 30 -84.33 -27.86 -7.66
CA GLU A 30 -84.15 -28.49 -8.96
C GLU A 30 -83.66 -27.43 -9.96
N THR A 31 -82.39 -27.46 -10.30
CA THR A 31 -81.85 -27.05 -11.61
C THR A 31 -80.35 -27.34 -11.63
N ASN A 32 -79.94 -28.06 -12.68
CA ASN A 32 -78.55 -28.38 -12.97
C ASN A 32 -77.70 -27.10 -13.08
N THR A 33 -76.86 -26.84 -12.08
CA THR A 33 -75.56 -26.12 -12.15
C THR A 33 -75.08 -25.83 -10.72
N ALA A 34 -74.51 -26.84 -10.04
CA ALA A 34 -73.96 -26.67 -8.70
C ALA A 34 -72.44 -26.89 -8.73
N GLY A 35 -71.70 -25.84 -9.06
CA GLY A 35 -70.26 -25.77 -8.82
C GLY A 35 -70.00 -25.57 -7.32
N ASP A 36 -69.06 -26.33 -6.77
CA ASP A 36 -68.74 -26.34 -5.34
C ASP A 36 -67.93 -25.07 -4.98
N CYS A 37 -68.55 -24.12 -4.29
CA CYS A 37 -68.03 -22.76 -4.06
C CYS A 37 -66.65 -22.74 -3.39
N CYS A 38 -66.30 -23.78 -2.62
CA CYS A 38 -64.98 -23.95 -2.01
C CYS A 38 -63.90 -24.37 -3.00
N TYR A 39 -64.23 -25.29 -3.91
CA TYR A 39 -63.29 -25.85 -4.86
C TYR A 39 -62.87 -24.80 -5.90
N ASP A 40 -63.84 -24.02 -6.38
CA ASP A 40 -63.58 -22.89 -7.26
C ASP A 40 -62.73 -21.81 -6.56
N GLY A 41 -62.97 -21.56 -5.28
CA GLY A 41 -62.16 -20.66 -4.45
C GLY A 41 -60.70 -21.13 -4.31
N TRP A 42 -60.48 -22.41 -4.02
CA TRP A 42 -59.13 -22.98 -3.93
C TRP A 42 -58.39 -22.97 -5.27
N ILE A 43 -59.08 -23.20 -6.38
CA ILE A 43 -58.48 -23.08 -7.72
C ILE A 43 -58.04 -21.64 -8.01
N ILE A 44 -58.85 -20.65 -7.62
CA ILE A 44 -58.52 -19.22 -7.78
C ILE A 44 -57.30 -18.85 -6.90
N GLU A 45 -57.29 -19.28 -5.64
CA GLU A 45 -56.15 -19.05 -4.73
C GLU A 45 -54.88 -19.75 -5.22
N PHE A 46 -54.98 -20.99 -5.70
CA PHE A 46 -53.86 -21.72 -6.29
C PHE A 46 -53.27 -20.97 -7.48
N LYS A 47 -54.11 -20.48 -8.42
CA LYS A 47 -53.63 -19.67 -9.56
C LYS A 47 -52.94 -18.38 -9.10
N ASN A 48 -53.43 -17.74 -8.04
CA ASN A 48 -52.79 -16.55 -7.46
C ASN A 48 -51.43 -16.88 -6.84
N PHE A 49 -51.34 -17.92 -6.01
CA PHE A 49 -50.08 -18.35 -5.41
C PHE A 49 -49.08 -18.85 -6.45
N ASP A 50 -49.50 -19.60 -7.47
CA ASP A 50 -48.62 -20.05 -8.56
C ASP A 50 -48.08 -18.87 -9.38
N SER A 51 -48.91 -17.86 -9.66
CA SER A 51 -48.47 -16.64 -10.33
C SER A 51 -47.45 -15.85 -9.51
N ARG A 52 -47.71 -15.66 -8.20
CA ARG A 52 -46.78 -14.98 -7.29
C ARG A 52 -45.49 -15.76 -7.10
N PHE A 53 -45.57 -17.08 -6.93
CA PHE A 53 -44.40 -17.96 -6.85
C PHE A 53 -43.53 -17.83 -8.10
N LYS A 54 -44.11 -17.91 -9.30
CA LYS A 54 -43.35 -17.74 -10.57
C LYS A 54 -42.65 -16.39 -10.64
N LYS A 55 -43.28 -15.31 -10.16
CA LYS A 55 -42.67 -13.98 -10.09
C LYS A 55 -41.50 -13.95 -9.10
N ALA A 56 -41.68 -14.49 -7.90
CA ALA A 56 -40.64 -14.56 -6.88
C ALA A 56 -39.46 -15.43 -7.36
N ASP A 57 -39.72 -16.58 -7.98
CA ASP A 57 -38.69 -17.47 -8.52
C ASP A 57 -37.87 -16.79 -9.64
N ASN A 58 -38.54 -16.09 -10.57
CA ASN A 58 -37.85 -15.30 -11.60
C ASN A 58 -37.01 -14.17 -11.00
N THR A 59 -37.49 -13.54 -9.94
CA THR A 59 -36.77 -12.46 -9.24
C THR A 59 -35.52 -13.01 -8.55
N VAL A 60 -35.64 -14.12 -7.81
CA VAL A 60 -34.51 -14.82 -7.21
C VAL A 60 -33.48 -15.24 -8.26
N ASN A 61 -33.91 -15.79 -9.40
CA ASN A 61 -33.02 -16.17 -10.50
C ASN A 61 -32.29 -14.97 -11.11
N TYR A 62 -32.99 -13.84 -11.29
CA TYR A 62 -32.40 -12.59 -11.76
C TYR A 62 -31.35 -12.04 -10.80
N ILE A 63 -31.67 -11.98 -9.51
CA ILE A 63 -30.76 -11.49 -8.46
C ILE A 63 -29.53 -12.39 -8.37
N THR A 64 -29.71 -13.71 -8.44
CA THR A 64 -28.61 -14.69 -8.40
C THR A 64 -27.61 -14.46 -9.54
N LYS A 65 -28.09 -14.35 -10.78
CA LYS A 65 -27.24 -14.03 -11.94
C LYS A 65 -26.53 -12.69 -11.79
N ARG A 66 -27.21 -11.69 -11.24
CA ARG A 66 -26.62 -10.36 -11.00
C ARG A 66 -25.54 -10.42 -9.92
N LEU A 67 -25.72 -11.23 -8.87
CA LEU A 67 -24.71 -11.47 -7.84
C LEU A 67 -23.48 -12.17 -8.37
N GLU A 68 -23.62 -13.15 -9.26
CA GLU A 68 -22.48 -13.80 -9.91
C GLU A 68 -21.64 -12.78 -10.69
N HIS A 69 -22.30 -11.96 -11.51
CA HIS A 69 -21.62 -10.90 -12.27
C HIS A 69 -20.96 -9.86 -11.37
N LEU A 70 -21.67 -9.34 -10.36
CA LEU A 70 -21.08 -8.37 -9.42
C LEU A 70 -19.96 -9.00 -8.56
N GLY A 71 -20.08 -10.27 -8.21
CA GLY A 71 -19.06 -11.01 -7.46
C GLY A 71 -17.76 -11.12 -8.25
N THR A 72 -17.83 -11.54 -9.52
CA THR A 72 -16.66 -11.60 -10.41
C THR A 72 -15.99 -10.23 -10.60
N GLN A 73 -16.77 -9.17 -10.81
CA GLN A 73 -16.23 -7.81 -10.93
C GLN A 73 -15.57 -7.33 -9.63
N ARG A 74 -16.23 -7.52 -8.49
CA ARG A 74 -15.69 -7.18 -7.16
C ARG A 74 -14.38 -7.91 -6.89
N ASP A 75 -14.31 -9.20 -7.19
CA ASP A 75 -13.13 -10.02 -6.94
C ASP A 75 -11.96 -9.63 -7.87
N MET A 76 -12.25 -9.20 -9.11
CA MET A 76 -11.26 -8.58 -9.99
C MET A 76 -10.71 -7.27 -9.39
N TRP A 77 -11.58 -6.36 -8.95
CA TRP A 77 -11.16 -5.11 -8.31
C TRP A 77 -10.34 -5.36 -7.05
N LYS A 78 -10.74 -6.35 -6.25
CA LYS A 78 -10.00 -6.77 -5.05
C LYS A 78 -8.60 -7.24 -5.41
N SER A 79 -8.46 -8.12 -6.39
CA SER A 79 -7.16 -8.62 -6.84
C SER A 79 -6.25 -7.48 -7.29
N TRP A 80 -6.78 -6.53 -8.07
CA TRP A 80 -6.01 -5.38 -8.53
C TRP A 80 -5.60 -4.46 -7.37
N LYS A 81 -6.51 -4.20 -6.43
CA LYS A 81 -6.21 -3.45 -5.22
C LYS A 81 -5.12 -4.13 -4.41
N ASP A 82 -5.23 -5.43 -4.15
CA ASP A 82 -4.27 -6.19 -3.35
C ASP A 82 -2.86 -6.12 -3.98
N GLU A 83 -2.74 -6.18 -5.31
CA GLU A 83 -1.46 -5.96 -6.00
C GLU A 83 -0.96 -4.52 -5.89
N LEU A 84 -1.83 -3.52 -6.07
CA LEU A 84 -1.44 -2.13 -5.92
C LEU A 84 -1.04 -1.77 -4.48
N ASP A 85 -1.64 -2.40 -3.48
CA ASP A 85 -1.29 -2.25 -2.06
C ASP A 85 0.14 -2.77 -1.81
N LYS A 86 0.49 -3.95 -2.35
CA LYS A 86 1.87 -4.48 -2.27
C LYS A 86 2.86 -3.52 -2.91
N VAL A 87 2.52 -2.96 -4.08
CA VAL A 87 3.38 -2.00 -4.76
C VAL A 87 3.48 -0.70 -3.96
N CYS A 88 2.39 -0.17 -3.41
CA CYS A 88 2.43 1.00 -2.53
C CYS A 88 3.37 0.78 -1.34
N ASP A 89 3.28 -0.36 -0.65
CA ASP A 89 4.16 -0.68 0.46
C ASP A 89 5.63 -0.78 0.04
N PHE A 90 5.90 -1.34 -1.13
CA PHE A 90 7.24 -1.38 -1.70
C PHE A 90 7.76 0.02 -2.03
N THR A 91 6.92 0.88 -2.62
CA THR A 91 7.29 2.27 -2.95
C THR A 91 7.64 3.08 -1.70
N LYS A 92 6.86 2.94 -0.62
CA LYS A 92 7.14 3.55 0.69
C LYS A 92 8.46 3.06 1.28
N LYS A 93 8.76 1.76 1.16
CA LYS A 93 10.04 1.18 1.60
C LYS A 93 11.22 1.82 0.88
N ILE A 94 11.14 1.99 -0.45
CA ILE A 94 12.19 2.66 -1.23
C ILE A 94 12.39 4.09 -0.72
N CYS A 95 11.32 4.88 -0.57
CA CYS A 95 11.42 6.25 -0.07
C CYS A 95 12.07 6.32 1.31
N ARG A 96 11.69 5.42 2.23
CA ARG A 96 12.29 5.34 3.56
C ARG A 96 13.78 4.97 3.50
N GLN A 97 14.16 4.03 2.64
CA GLN A 97 15.56 3.66 2.46
C GLN A 97 16.38 4.81 1.87
N LEU A 98 15.84 5.54 0.90
CA LEU A 98 16.49 6.73 0.34
C LEU A 98 16.73 7.80 1.41
N GLU A 99 15.76 8.03 2.28
CA GLU A 99 15.90 8.97 3.40
C GLU A 99 17.00 8.54 4.38
N ILE A 100 17.05 7.26 4.74
CA ILE A 100 18.10 6.69 5.59
C ILE A 100 19.48 6.88 4.95
N VAL A 101 19.63 6.52 3.67
CA VAL A 101 20.90 6.63 2.95
C VAL A 101 21.33 8.09 2.81
N LEU A 102 20.41 9.01 2.51
CA LEU A 102 20.67 10.45 2.48
C LEU A 102 21.16 10.96 3.84
N HIS A 103 20.50 10.56 4.92
CA HIS A 103 20.89 10.95 6.27
C HIS A 103 22.30 10.45 6.62
N HIS A 104 22.60 9.18 6.34
CA HIS A 104 23.94 8.62 6.55
C HIS A 104 24.99 9.33 5.69
N THR A 105 24.67 9.61 4.43
CA THR A 105 25.57 10.33 3.52
C THR A 105 25.92 11.70 4.08
N SER A 106 24.92 12.48 4.51
CA SER A 106 25.14 13.80 5.14
C SER A 106 25.99 13.71 6.41
N ARG A 107 25.75 12.70 7.26
CA ARG A 107 26.57 12.46 8.46
C ARG A 107 28.02 12.13 8.13
N ILE A 108 28.26 11.27 7.14
CA ILE A 108 29.62 10.93 6.71
C ILE A 108 30.31 12.16 6.13
N SER A 109 29.64 12.96 5.31
CA SER A 109 30.20 14.21 4.77
C SER A 109 30.57 15.20 5.87
N ARG A 110 29.74 15.36 6.91
CA ARG A 110 30.08 16.23 8.05
C ARG A 110 31.31 15.73 8.81
N ASN A 111 31.40 14.42 9.04
CA ASN A 111 32.54 13.82 9.72
C ASN A 111 33.81 13.90 8.89
N GLU A 112 33.71 13.72 7.57
CA GLU A 112 34.82 13.90 6.62
C GLU A 112 35.40 15.31 6.74
N TRP A 113 34.56 16.35 6.71
CA TRP A 113 35.01 17.74 6.82
C TRP A 113 35.77 18.02 8.13
N LEU A 114 35.27 17.53 9.26
CA LEU A 114 35.95 17.63 10.56
C LEU A 114 37.29 16.89 10.56
N THR A 115 37.29 15.68 9.98
CA THR A 115 38.49 14.82 9.88
C THR A 115 39.55 15.50 9.02
N LYS A 116 39.16 16.08 7.88
CA LYS A 116 40.05 16.87 7.00
C LYS A 116 40.74 18.00 7.76
N ARG A 117 39.97 18.75 8.55
CA ARG A 117 40.50 19.85 9.36
C ARG A 117 41.50 19.35 10.41
N ALA A 118 41.19 18.25 11.09
CA ALA A 118 42.08 17.65 12.08
C ALA A 118 43.38 17.14 11.44
N ILE A 119 43.31 16.46 10.29
CA ILE A 119 44.50 15.99 9.57
C ILE A 119 45.36 17.16 9.09
N ASN A 120 44.76 18.23 8.58
CA ASN A 120 45.51 19.43 8.17
C ASN A 120 46.25 20.07 9.36
N LEU A 121 45.62 20.13 10.52
CA LEU A 121 46.26 20.62 11.74
C LEU A 121 47.44 19.71 12.14
N LEU A 122 47.22 18.39 12.12
CA LEU A 122 48.24 17.40 12.44
C LEU A 122 49.44 17.50 11.48
N PHE A 123 49.19 17.67 10.19
CA PHE A 123 50.22 17.91 9.18
C PHE A 123 51.07 19.14 9.52
N CYS A 124 50.43 20.26 9.87
CA CYS A 124 51.13 21.48 10.27
C CYS A 124 51.99 21.28 11.52
N MET A 125 51.46 20.57 12.53
CA MET A 125 52.20 20.26 13.76
C MET A 125 53.41 19.36 13.51
N ILE A 126 53.24 18.30 12.70
CA ILE A 126 54.33 17.39 12.33
C ILE A 126 55.41 18.14 11.55
N ARG A 127 55.01 18.99 10.59
CA ARG A 127 55.95 19.81 9.83
C ARG A 127 56.76 20.74 10.73
N ASP A 128 56.09 21.46 11.65
CA ASP A 128 56.75 22.37 12.58
C ASP A 128 57.71 21.63 13.52
N PHE A 129 57.28 20.49 14.08
CA PHE A 129 58.12 19.63 14.92
C PHE A 129 59.40 19.20 14.21
N TYR A 130 59.31 18.72 12.97
CA TYR A 130 60.49 18.31 12.21
C TYR A 130 61.37 19.48 11.76
N MET A 131 60.80 20.66 11.47
CA MET A 131 61.59 21.86 11.22
C MET A 131 62.45 22.24 12.45
N GLN A 132 61.89 22.13 13.65
CA GLN A 132 62.63 22.38 14.89
C GLN A 132 63.73 21.34 15.12
N ILE A 133 63.46 20.05 14.87
CA ILE A 133 64.46 18.99 14.98
C ILE A 133 65.58 19.17 13.94
N ASP A 134 65.26 19.53 12.70
CA ASP A 134 66.26 19.78 11.66
C ASP A 134 67.18 20.96 12.04
N LEU A 135 66.63 22.03 12.63
CA LEU A 135 67.42 23.14 13.18
C LEU A 135 68.33 22.69 14.33
N LEU A 136 67.80 21.85 15.21
CA LEU A 136 68.54 21.32 16.34
C LEU A 136 69.66 20.38 15.88
N LYS A 137 69.43 19.56 14.85
CA LYS A 137 70.44 18.74 14.19
C LYS A 137 71.54 19.59 13.58
N LYS A 138 71.21 20.68 12.88
CA LYS A 138 72.22 21.63 12.35
C LYS A 138 73.09 22.23 13.46
N LYS A 139 72.49 22.65 14.58
CA LYS A 139 73.25 23.18 15.73
C LYS A 139 74.15 22.11 16.36
N TYR A 140 73.64 20.88 16.48
CA TYR A 140 74.42 19.74 16.95
C TYR A 140 75.62 19.45 16.03
N ASP A 141 75.41 19.39 14.72
CA ASP A 141 76.49 19.12 13.76
C ASP A 141 77.55 20.23 13.77
N HIS A 142 77.14 21.49 13.92
CA HIS A 142 78.05 22.61 14.11
C HIS A 142 78.89 22.46 15.38
N LEU A 143 78.26 22.14 16.51
CA LEU A 143 78.96 21.91 17.79
C LEU A 143 79.99 20.78 17.68
N VAL A 144 79.61 19.64 17.10
CA VAL A 144 80.51 18.50 16.90
C VAL A 144 81.69 18.88 16.01
N ASN A 145 81.46 19.66 14.96
CA ASN A 145 82.54 20.15 14.10
C ASN A 145 83.49 21.11 14.85
N CYS A 146 82.97 22.03 15.66
CA CYS A 146 83.80 22.90 16.50
C CYS A 146 84.65 22.11 17.49
N ILE A 147 84.09 21.09 18.14
CA ILE A 147 84.81 20.22 19.07
C ILE A 147 85.96 19.49 18.34
N LYS A 148 85.69 18.96 17.14
CA LYS A 148 86.72 18.31 16.30
C LYS A 148 87.84 19.29 15.93
N CYS A 149 87.52 20.54 15.62
CA CYS A 149 88.53 21.58 15.30
C CYS A 149 89.39 21.99 16.50
N LEU A 150 88.85 21.93 17.74
CA LEU A 150 89.60 22.28 18.94
C LEU A 150 90.70 21.25 19.30
N ASN A 151 90.58 20.00 18.83
CA ASN A 151 91.57 18.93 19.03
C ASN A 151 92.03 18.77 20.50
N ASN A 152 91.11 18.99 21.45
CA ASN A 152 91.41 18.97 22.88
C ASN A 152 91.47 17.52 23.41
N PRO A 153 92.57 17.06 24.04
CA PRO A 153 92.71 15.71 24.55
C PRO A 153 91.77 15.36 25.71
N GLY A 154 91.08 16.32 26.33
CA GLY A 154 90.04 16.08 27.33
C GLY A 154 88.65 15.79 26.74
N LEU A 155 88.46 15.96 25.42
CA LEU A 155 87.20 15.74 24.70
C LEU A 155 87.31 14.52 23.78
N VAL A 156 87.75 13.40 24.37
CA VAL A 156 87.89 12.13 23.65
C VAL A 156 86.51 11.52 23.35
N PRO A 157 86.29 10.99 22.13
CA PRO A 157 85.07 10.24 21.80
C PRO A 157 84.74 9.15 22.83
N GLY A 158 83.45 8.96 23.11
CA GLY A 158 82.97 7.90 24.01
C GLY A 158 83.25 8.07 25.51
N GLN A 159 83.84 9.19 25.96
CA GLN A 159 84.09 9.46 27.39
C GLN A 159 83.50 10.79 27.85
N GLY A 160 83.14 10.86 29.15
CA GLY A 160 82.66 12.08 29.80
C GLY A 160 81.52 12.77 29.05
N VAL A 161 81.65 14.08 28.80
CA VAL A 161 80.65 14.89 28.10
C VAL A 161 80.47 14.43 26.64
N MET A 162 81.51 13.91 25.98
CA MET A 162 81.42 13.46 24.59
C MET A 162 80.53 12.24 24.42
N ALA A 163 80.52 11.31 25.38
CA ALA A 163 79.60 10.17 25.36
C ALA A 163 78.12 10.62 25.35
N LEU A 164 77.78 11.65 26.13
CA LEU A 164 76.43 12.22 26.19
C LEU A 164 76.05 12.93 24.89
N VAL A 165 76.99 13.67 24.28
CA VAL A 165 76.79 14.33 22.99
C VAL A 165 76.54 13.29 21.90
N GLU A 166 77.32 12.21 21.84
CA GLU A 166 77.12 11.14 20.86
C GLU A 166 75.78 10.40 21.04
N ASP A 167 75.38 10.10 22.28
CA ASP A 167 74.07 9.50 22.57
C ASP A 167 72.91 10.41 22.12
N TYR A 168 73.02 11.71 22.38
CA TYR A 168 72.07 12.71 21.91
C TYR A 168 71.99 12.75 20.38
N GLY A 169 73.13 12.69 19.69
CA GLY A 169 73.20 12.62 18.24
C GLY A 169 72.51 11.37 17.67
N LYS A 170 72.74 10.19 18.28
CA LYS A 170 72.07 8.94 17.90
C LYS A 170 70.56 9.04 18.04
N LYS A 171 70.08 9.55 19.19
CA LYS A 171 68.64 9.76 19.43
C LYS A 171 68.02 10.73 18.42
N THR A 172 68.72 11.82 18.09
CA THR A 172 68.25 12.79 17.09
C THR A 172 68.11 12.16 15.70
N ILE A 173 69.04 11.29 15.30
CA ILE A 173 68.96 10.55 14.03
C ILE A 173 67.76 9.61 14.01
N ILE A 174 67.53 8.86 15.10
CA ILE A 174 66.38 7.95 15.21
C ILE A 174 65.07 8.72 15.04
N VAL A 175 64.93 9.87 15.70
CA VAL A 175 63.73 10.71 15.56
C VAL A 175 63.57 11.20 14.12
N LEU A 176 64.64 11.69 13.48
CA LEU A 176 64.60 12.13 12.08
C LEU A 176 64.20 11.01 11.11
N GLN A 177 64.60 9.77 11.37
CA GLN A 177 64.20 8.61 10.55
C GLN A 177 62.69 8.34 10.60
N THR A 178 62.00 8.73 11.67
CA THR A 178 60.54 8.56 11.77
C THR A 178 59.74 9.59 10.97
N ARG A 179 60.40 10.61 10.40
CA ARG A 179 59.75 11.70 9.66
C ARG A 179 58.95 11.21 8.46
N ASP A 180 59.61 10.45 7.60
CA ASP A 180 59.05 10.11 6.30
C ASP A 180 57.85 9.17 6.47
N THR A 181 57.92 8.24 7.42
CA THR A 181 56.80 7.36 7.80
C THR A 181 55.59 8.14 8.33
N LEU A 182 55.80 9.13 9.20
CA LEU A 182 54.71 9.97 9.73
C LEU A 182 54.11 10.86 8.63
N LEU A 183 54.93 11.44 7.77
CA LEU A 183 54.46 12.26 6.64
C LEU A 183 53.67 11.42 5.65
N GLU A 184 54.12 10.22 5.31
CA GLU A 184 53.43 9.28 4.43
C GLU A 184 52.04 8.90 4.99
N ALA A 185 51.96 8.60 6.29
CA ALA A 185 50.68 8.29 6.94
C ALA A 185 49.69 9.46 6.87
N VAL A 186 50.17 10.70 7.08
CA VAL A 186 49.33 11.90 6.99
C VAL A 186 48.89 12.16 5.55
N ILE A 187 49.79 12.08 4.57
CA ILE A 187 49.46 12.26 3.15
C ILE A 187 48.43 11.24 2.69
N THR A 188 48.60 9.98 3.08
CA THR A 188 47.64 8.90 2.81
C THR A 188 46.28 9.21 3.40
N SER A 189 46.23 9.68 4.64
CA SER A 189 44.99 10.08 5.31
C SER A 189 44.29 11.25 4.60
N ILE A 190 45.04 12.26 4.15
CA ILE A 190 44.51 13.38 3.34
C ILE A 190 43.91 12.86 2.03
N SER A 191 44.60 11.95 1.34
CA SER A 191 44.13 11.34 0.09
C SER A 191 42.80 10.60 0.27
N MET A 192 42.70 9.78 1.32
CA MET A 192 41.46 9.04 1.65
C MET A 192 40.28 9.99 1.90
N VAL A 193 40.49 11.02 2.72
CA VAL A 193 39.46 12.02 3.04
C VAL A 193 39.00 12.78 1.79
N ASN A 194 39.93 13.20 0.94
CA ASN A 194 39.58 13.85 -0.33
C ASN A 194 38.80 12.92 -1.28
N ASN A 195 39.12 11.63 -1.31
CA ASN A 195 38.37 10.64 -2.10
C ASN A 195 36.94 10.46 -1.57
N ILE A 196 36.76 10.43 -0.25
CA ILE A 196 35.42 10.39 0.37
C ILE A 196 34.62 11.63 -0.05
N ASN A 197 35.20 12.83 0.07
CA ASN A 197 34.54 14.06 -0.32
C ASN A 197 34.12 14.08 -1.80
N LYS A 198 35.03 13.64 -2.70
CA LYS A 198 34.77 13.58 -4.14
C LYS A 198 33.59 12.65 -4.48
N ASN A 199 33.47 11.51 -3.81
CA ASN A 199 32.43 10.53 -4.10
C ASN A 199 31.08 10.87 -3.45
N LEU A 200 31.08 11.41 -2.22
CA LEU A 200 29.84 11.70 -1.50
C LEU A 200 29.22 13.04 -1.90
N GLY A 201 30.04 14.07 -2.14
CA GLY A 201 29.61 15.40 -2.60
C GLY A 201 28.59 16.09 -1.69
N HIS A 202 29.04 16.97 -0.78
CA HIS A 202 28.14 17.80 0.03
C HIS A 202 28.66 19.23 0.29
N HIS A 203 29.97 19.47 0.15
CA HIS A 203 30.60 20.76 0.39
C HIS A 203 31.46 21.19 -0.80
N GLY A 204 30.95 22.11 -1.63
CA GLY A 204 31.68 22.72 -2.75
C GLY A 204 31.77 21.89 -4.03
N HIS A 205 31.28 20.64 -4.03
CA HIS A 205 31.17 19.82 -5.23
C HIS A 205 29.70 19.68 -5.64
N GLN A 206 29.41 20.03 -6.90
CA GLN A 206 28.06 19.97 -7.49
C GLN A 206 27.63 18.54 -7.88
N PHE A 207 28.56 17.58 -7.83
CA PHE A 207 28.36 16.22 -8.31
C PHE A 207 28.83 15.22 -7.24
N GLY A 208 28.03 14.18 -6.97
CA GLY A 208 28.33 13.13 -5.98
C GLY A 208 27.10 12.28 -5.64
N LEU A 209 27.28 11.26 -4.79
CA LEU A 209 26.19 10.38 -4.36
C LEU A 209 25.01 11.15 -3.74
N THR A 210 25.27 12.22 -2.98
CA THR A 210 24.20 13.05 -2.40
C THR A 210 23.31 13.65 -3.47
N THR A 211 23.88 14.18 -4.56
CA THR A 211 23.12 14.76 -5.66
C THR A 211 22.23 13.70 -6.32
N VAL A 212 22.78 12.51 -6.60
CA VAL A 212 22.02 11.40 -7.21
C VAL A 212 20.86 10.99 -6.30
N LEU A 213 21.11 10.83 -5.00
CA LEU A 213 20.08 10.45 -4.04
C LEU A 213 18.99 11.53 -3.87
N GLN A 214 19.36 12.81 -3.93
CA GLN A 214 18.40 13.92 -3.90
C GLN A 214 17.53 13.95 -5.15
N GLU A 215 18.11 13.71 -6.33
CA GLU A 215 17.34 13.58 -7.57
C GLU A 215 16.40 12.38 -7.51
N TRP A 216 16.85 11.21 -7.03
CA TRP A 216 15.97 10.06 -6.85
C TRP A 216 14.84 10.35 -5.87
N LYS A 217 15.12 11.01 -4.75
CA LYS A 217 14.07 11.43 -3.79
C LYS A 217 13.03 12.34 -4.46
N ARG A 218 13.46 13.25 -5.35
CA ARG A 218 12.59 14.16 -6.10
C ARG A 218 11.78 13.43 -7.16
N VAL A 219 12.42 12.60 -7.98
CA VAL A 219 11.77 11.83 -9.06
C VAL A 219 10.72 10.87 -8.50
N PHE A 220 11.01 10.22 -7.38
CA PHE A 220 10.05 9.36 -6.70
C PHE A 220 9.01 10.13 -5.86
N ASN A 221 9.06 11.46 -5.83
CA ASN A 221 8.15 12.30 -5.05
C ASN A 221 7.96 11.84 -3.60
N CYS A 222 9.04 11.39 -2.96
CA CYS A 222 9.00 10.80 -1.61
C CYS A 222 8.57 11.77 -0.49
N GLU A 223 8.36 13.04 -0.81
CA GLU A 223 7.94 14.10 0.12
C GLU A 223 6.42 14.29 0.15
N GLY A 224 5.64 13.54 -0.65
CA GLY A 224 4.19 13.53 -0.59
C GLY A 224 3.57 14.91 -0.80
N LYS A 225 4.01 15.65 -1.82
CA LYS A 225 3.42 16.96 -2.11
C LYS A 225 1.96 16.78 -2.54
N ASN A 226 1.06 17.34 -1.71
CA ASN A 226 -0.36 17.49 -1.99
C ASN A 226 -0.58 18.10 -3.37
N GLU A 227 -1.59 17.58 -4.06
CA GLU A 227 -2.05 18.07 -5.35
C GLU A 227 -2.39 19.57 -5.29
N GLU A 228 -1.61 20.40 -5.99
CA GLU A 228 -2.08 21.66 -6.54
C GLU A 228 -1.62 21.78 -8.01
N GLU A 229 -2.52 21.35 -8.90
CA GLU A 229 -2.84 21.90 -10.23
C GLU A 229 -1.77 22.08 -11.33
N ASN A 230 -0.48 21.80 -11.14
CA ASN A 230 0.53 22.17 -12.16
C ASN A 230 1.25 21.02 -12.89
N ASP A 231 0.84 19.78 -12.70
CA ASP A 231 1.62 18.63 -13.21
C ASP A 231 1.39 18.26 -14.68
N ASP A 232 0.45 18.92 -15.37
CA ASP A 232 0.33 18.78 -16.83
C ASP A 232 1.53 19.40 -17.58
N ARG A 233 2.34 20.24 -16.92
CA ARG A 233 3.51 20.88 -17.53
C ARG A 233 4.82 20.10 -17.39
N ARG A 234 4.92 19.12 -16.48
CA ARG A 234 6.16 18.33 -16.31
C ARG A 234 6.30 17.20 -17.34
N ARG A 235 5.29 16.97 -18.18
CA ARG A 235 5.28 15.93 -19.21
C ARG A 235 6.13 16.24 -20.45
N ASN A 236 6.65 17.47 -20.59
CA ASN A 236 7.34 17.88 -21.82
C ASN A 236 8.87 17.72 -21.81
N GLU A 237 9.53 17.36 -20.70
CA GLU A 237 11.01 17.38 -20.66
C GLU A 237 11.70 16.01 -20.73
N PHE A 238 11.03 14.88 -20.46
CA PHE A 238 11.73 13.59 -20.38
C PHE A 238 11.07 12.39 -21.09
N GLY A 239 10.05 12.59 -21.92
CA GLY A 239 9.51 11.44 -22.65
C GLY A 239 8.29 11.72 -23.51
N ARG A 240 8.50 12.38 -24.65
CA ARG A 240 7.79 12.14 -25.92
C ARG A 240 8.43 13.03 -26.98
N GLU A 241 9.39 12.45 -27.71
CA GLU A 241 9.65 12.91 -29.07
C GLU A 241 8.34 12.88 -29.87
N ASP A 242 8.21 13.90 -30.71
CA ASP A 242 7.08 14.21 -31.58
C ASP A 242 6.52 13.00 -32.35
N PHE A 243 5.44 12.39 -31.86
CA PHE A 243 4.60 11.54 -32.70
C PHE A 243 3.12 11.91 -32.56
N TYR A 244 2.65 12.58 -33.61
CA TYR A 244 1.27 12.88 -34.03
C TYR A 244 0.39 13.74 -33.09
N LYS A 245 0.37 15.05 -33.39
CA LYS A 245 -0.90 15.78 -33.41
C LYS A 245 -1.72 15.25 -34.58
N GLN A 246 -2.78 14.50 -34.29
CA GLN A 246 -3.90 14.40 -35.21
C GLN A 246 -5.13 14.91 -34.48
N ASP A 247 -5.52 16.13 -34.87
CA ASP A 247 -6.86 16.66 -34.66
C ASP A 247 -7.86 15.70 -35.30
N ARG A 248 -8.56 14.94 -34.47
CA ARG A 248 -9.90 14.46 -34.74
C ARG A 248 -10.57 14.12 -33.41
N GLU A 249 -11.60 14.88 -33.11
CA GLU A 249 -12.64 14.54 -32.15
C GLU A 249 -13.27 13.20 -32.56
N GLN A 250 -12.67 12.11 -32.09
CA GLN A 250 -13.39 10.89 -31.81
C GLN A 250 -13.36 10.77 -30.30
N GLU A 251 -14.55 10.65 -29.71
CA GLU A 251 -14.71 10.13 -28.35
C GLU A 251 -13.84 8.88 -28.24
N PHE A 252 -12.64 9.05 -27.69
CA PHE A 252 -11.86 7.93 -27.20
C PHE A 252 -12.69 7.40 -26.04
N GLU A 253 -13.44 6.36 -26.33
CA GLU A 253 -13.97 5.44 -25.34
C GLU A 253 -12.77 5.07 -24.47
N ASP A 254 -12.66 5.72 -23.31
CA ASP A 254 -11.63 5.48 -22.31
C ASP A 254 -11.79 4.02 -21.89
N THR A 255 -11.05 3.14 -22.57
CA THR A 255 -10.95 1.72 -22.25
C THR A 255 -10.31 1.52 -20.86
N GLY A 256 -9.98 2.59 -20.14
CA GLY A 256 -9.82 2.59 -18.68
C GLY A 256 -8.62 1.77 -18.20
N LEU A 257 -7.63 1.57 -19.07
CA LEU A 257 -6.60 0.55 -18.87
C LEU A 257 -5.17 1.01 -19.17
N GLU A 258 -4.92 2.32 -19.33
CA GLU A 258 -3.56 2.83 -19.26
C GLU A 258 -3.32 3.39 -17.85
N PRO A 259 -2.70 2.61 -16.93
CA PRO A 259 -2.55 3.03 -15.55
C PRO A 259 -1.50 4.14 -15.46
N ASP A 260 -1.94 5.37 -15.20
CA ASP A 260 -1.04 6.46 -14.80
C ASP A 260 -0.66 6.31 -13.33
N LEU A 261 0.35 5.46 -13.08
CA LEU A 261 0.88 5.21 -11.75
C LEU A 261 1.97 6.23 -11.41
N ARG A 262 1.72 7.01 -10.37
CA ARG A 262 2.71 7.92 -9.77
C ARG A 262 3.32 7.29 -8.54
N PHE A 263 4.56 7.64 -8.24
CA PHE A 263 5.21 7.24 -7.01
C PHE A 263 4.94 8.28 -5.91
N PRO A 264 4.62 7.87 -4.67
CA PRO A 264 4.21 6.53 -4.24
C PRO A 264 2.86 6.10 -4.85
N VAL A 265 2.70 4.82 -5.19
CA VAL A 265 1.53 4.31 -5.97
C VAL A 265 0.18 4.61 -5.32
N CYS A 266 0.13 4.63 -3.99
CA CYS A 266 -1.06 4.96 -3.22
C CYS A 266 -1.53 6.42 -3.35
N GLU A 267 -0.66 7.33 -3.78
CA GLU A 267 -1.03 8.72 -4.03
C GLU A 267 -1.63 8.90 -5.44
N SER A 268 -1.50 7.90 -6.31
CA SER A 268 -2.01 7.97 -7.67
C SER A 268 -3.55 8.02 -7.74
N LYS A 269 -4.07 8.79 -8.70
CA LYS A 269 -5.51 8.84 -9.00
C LYS A 269 -6.05 7.47 -9.42
N TYR A 270 -5.24 6.69 -10.14
CA TYR A 270 -5.59 5.34 -10.55
C TYR A 270 -5.84 4.42 -9.34
N TYR A 271 -4.94 4.43 -8.34
CA TYR A 271 -5.13 3.67 -7.10
C TYR A 271 -6.44 4.04 -6.40
N LYS A 272 -6.70 5.34 -6.22
CA LYS A 272 -7.93 5.84 -5.58
C LYS A 272 -9.19 5.42 -6.36
N LYS A 273 -9.14 5.38 -7.70
CA LYS A 273 -10.25 4.93 -8.56
C LYS A 273 -10.53 3.44 -8.36
N ILE A 274 -9.51 2.59 -8.34
CA ILE A 274 -9.67 1.15 -8.10
C ILE A 274 -10.22 0.89 -6.70
N GLU A 275 -9.72 1.60 -5.69
CA GLU A 275 -10.24 1.48 -4.32
C GLU A 275 -11.72 1.87 -4.23
N GLY A 276 -12.11 2.98 -4.85
CA GLY A 276 -13.50 3.43 -4.90
C GLY A 276 -14.41 2.40 -5.59
N ARG A 277 -14.00 1.87 -6.75
CA ARG A 277 -14.74 0.83 -7.47
C ARG A 277 -14.93 -0.43 -6.64
N TYR A 278 -13.87 -0.90 -5.98
CA TYR A 278 -13.94 -2.06 -5.09
C TYR A 278 -14.93 -1.83 -3.94
N GLN A 279 -14.87 -0.68 -3.27
CA GLN A 279 -15.77 -0.35 -2.17
C GLN A 279 -17.23 -0.25 -2.62
N GLU A 280 -17.49 0.40 -3.75
CA GLU A 280 -18.84 0.52 -4.33
C GLU A 280 -19.43 -0.85 -4.65
N ASP A 281 -18.69 -1.70 -5.36
CA ASP A 281 -19.18 -3.01 -5.77
C ASP A 281 -19.27 -3.99 -4.60
N SER A 282 -18.39 -3.88 -3.61
CA SER A 282 -18.50 -4.62 -2.35
C SER A 282 -19.79 -4.27 -1.61
N LYS A 283 -20.12 -2.98 -1.51
CA LYS A 283 -21.37 -2.52 -0.89
C LYS A 283 -22.60 -3.01 -1.65
N LYS A 284 -22.63 -2.81 -2.98
CA LYS A 284 -23.72 -3.31 -3.85
C LYS A 284 -23.90 -4.82 -3.70
N TYR A 285 -22.80 -5.58 -3.67
CA TYR A 285 -22.84 -7.04 -3.49
C TYR A 285 -23.48 -7.43 -2.15
N THR A 286 -23.11 -6.75 -1.06
CA THR A 286 -23.69 -7.01 0.27
C THR A 286 -25.17 -6.68 0.34
N ASP A 287 -25.60 -5.58 -0.29
CA ASP A 287 -27.00 -5.16 -0.33
C ASP A 287 -27.83 -6.13 -1.19
N LEU A 288 -27.33 -6.52 -2.37
CA LEU A 288 -28.01 -7.50 -3.23
C LEU A 288 -28.11 -8.89 -2.58
N SER A 289 -27.09 -9.29 -1.80
CA SER A 289 -27.10 -10.56 -1.07
C SER A 289 -28.16 -10.59 0.04
N LYS A 290 -28.38 -9.46 0.72
CA LYS A 290 -29.48 -9.32 1.69
C LYS A 290 -30.84 -9.41 1.00
N TRP A 291 -31.00 -8.71 -0.13
CA TRP A 291 -32.24 -8.76 -0.90
C TRP A 291 -32.53 -10.17 -1.42
N LEU A 292 -31.52 -10.90 -1.92
CA LEU A 292 -31.67 -12.31 -2.31
C LEU A 292 -32.22 -13.17 -1.16
N LEU A 293 -31.71 -12.98 0.06
CA LEU A 293 -32.15 -13.72 1.23
C LEU A 293 -33.63 -13.47 1.57
N GLU A 294 -34.09 -12.23 1.41
CA GLU A 294 -35.49 -11.85 1.65
C GLU A 294 -36.41 -12.45 0.59
N GLU A 295 -36.07 -12.31 -0.70
CA GLU A 295 -36.85 -12.84 -1.82
C GLU A 295 -36.88 -14.38 -1.83
N THR A 296 -35.78 -15.02 -1.42
CA THR A 296 -35.72 -16.49 -1.31
C THR A 296 -36.70 -17.00 -0.24
N LYS A 297 -36.78 -16.31 0.91
CA LYS A 297 -37.76 -16.65 1.96
C LYS A 297 -39.19 -16.49 1.45
N GLU A 298 -39.49 -15.40 0.75
CA GLU A 298 -40.82 -15.17 0.20
C GLU A 298 -41.19 -16.23 -0.85
N ARG A 299 -40.27 -16.55 -1.76
CA ARG A 299 -40.43 -17.62 -2.75
C ARG A 299 -40.72 -18.97 -2.07
N ASP A 300 -39.96 -19.34 -1.05
CA ASP A 300 -40.11 -20.63 -0.37
C ASP A 300 -41.43 -20.72 0.41
N ASN A 301 -41.87 -19.61 1.03
CA ASN A 301 -43.18 -19.52 1.65
C ASN A 301 -44.32 -19.68 0.62
N LEU A 302 -44.23 -18.99 -0.52
CA LEU A 302 -45.21 -19.11 -1.61
C LEU A 302 -45.22 -20.52 -2.22
N LYS A 303 -44.05 -21.16 -2.32
CA LYS A 303 -43.93 -22.55 -2.77
C LYS A 303 -44.64 -23.51 -1.84
N ALA A 304 -44.43 -23.37 -0.53
CA ALA A 304 -45.10 -24.20 0.47
C ALA A 304 -46.63 -24.05 0.43
N LEU A 305 -47.14 -22.82 0.28
CA LEU A 305 -48.58 -22.55 0.14
C LEU A 305 -49.14 -23.15 -1.16
N ARG A 306 -48.43 -22.98 -2.28
CA ARG A 306 -48.82 -23.55 -3.58
C ARG A 306 -48.84 -25.09 -3.53
N ASP A 307 -47.80 -25.72 -3.01
CA ASP A 307 -47.68 -27.18 -2.95
C ASP A 307 -48.70 -27.78 -1.96
N GLY A 308 -48.97 -27.06 -0.86
CA GLY A 308 -50.05 -27.39 0.07
C GLY A 308 -51.43 -27.38 -0.60
N LEU A 309 -51.77 -26.30 -1.32
CA LEU A 309 -53.03 -26.22 -2.08
C LEU A 309 -53.10 -27.25 -3.22
N SER A 310 -52.00 -27.49 -3.93
CA SER A 310 -51.96 -28.50 -4.98
C SER A 310 -52.29 -29.88 -4.45
N SER A 311 -51.69 -30.27 -3.30
CA SER A 311 -51.93 -31.59 -2.71
C SER A 311 -53.38 -31.75 -2.26
N VAL A 312 -54.00 -30.71 -1.69
CA VAL A 312 -55.43 -30.71 -1.33
C VAL A 312 -56.36 -30.79 -2.55
N ILE A 313 -56.01 -30.15 -3.66
CA ILE A 313 -56.81 -30.16 -4.91
C ILE A 313 -56.68 -31.49 -5.68
N THR A 314 -55.52 -32.16 -5.60
CA THR A 314 -55.22 -33.39 -6.36
C THR A 314 -55.43 -34.69 -5.59
N ASP A 315 -55.66 -34.64 -4.27
CA ASP A 315 -55.93 -35.84 -3.47
C ASP A 315 -57.29 -36.47 -3.86
N PRO A 316 -57.31 -37.66 -4.48
CA PRO A 316 -58.53 -38.33 -4.91
C PRO A 316 -59.41 -38.82 -3.74
N ASN A 317 -58.92 -38.78 -2.49
CA ASN A 317 -59.70 -39.10 -1.28
C ASN A 317 -60.38 -37.88 -0.66
N VAL A 318 -60.18 -36.67 -1.20
CA VAL A 318 -60.78 -35.43 -0.71
C VAL A 318 -61.90 -35.02 -1.66
N ASP A 319 -63.07 -35.62 -1.46
CA ASP A 319 -64.32 -35.19 -2.08
C ASP A 319 -64.66 -33.79 -1.50
N PRO A 320 -64.58 -32.69 -2.27
CA PRO A 320 -64.78 -31.34 -1.76
C PRO A 320 -66.17 -31.17 -1.12
N SER A 321 -67.14 -31.92 -1.62
CA SER A 321 -68.52 -31.97 -1.16
C SER A 321 -68.69 -32.64 0.22
N LYS A 322 -67.75 -33.48 0.67
CA LYS A 322 -67.81 -34.20 1.96
C LYS A 322 -67.16 -33.47 3.12
N ARG A 323 -66.39 -32.40 2.89
CA ARG A 323 -65.76 -31.61 3.96
C ARG A 323 -66.54 -30.35 4.36
N CYS A 324 -67.41 -29.83 3.50
CA CYS A 324 -68.34 -28.76 3.90
C CYS A 324 -69.55 -29.26 4.71
N ALA A 325 -69.78 -30.56 4.77
CA ALA A 325 -70.76 -31.15 5.65
C ALA A 325 -70.07 -31.69 6.92
N THR A 326 -70.61 -31.32 8.08
CA THR A 326 -70.29 -31.79 9.44
C THR A 326 -69.28 -30.98 10.27
N SER A 327 -69.75 -29.83 10.78
CA SER A 327 -69.53 -29.48 12.19
C SER A 327 -70.88 -29.17 12.83
N GLY A 328 -71.63 -30.23 13.12
CA GLY A 328 -72.97 -30.16 13.69
C GLY A 328 -73.32 -31.44 14.41
N THR A 329 -72.46 -31.90 15.32
CA THR A 329 -72.89 -32.85 16.36
C THR A 329 -73.69 -32.08 17.40
N LYS A 330 -75.01 -32.30 17.40
CA LYS A 330 -75.84 -32.32 18.60
C LYS A 330 -76.63 -33.61 18.61
#